data_AF-Q727J4-F1
#
_entry.id   AF-Q727J4-F1
#
_cell.length_a   1.000
_cell.length_b   1.000
_cell.length_c   1.000
_cell.angle_alpha   90.00
_cell.angle_beta   90.00
_cell.angle_gamma   90.00
#
_symmetry.space_group_name_H-M   'P 1'
#
loop_
_entity.id
_entity.type
_entity.pdbx_description
1 polymer ?
#
loop_
_entity_poly.entity_id
_entity_poly.type
_entity_poly.pdbx_seq_one_letter_code
_entity_poly.pdbx_strand_id
1 'polypeptide(L)'
;MTTRKAIVDHVAALLRSALGDAVKAVHASRVRHIQSADLPAVGVYALKEKADHKDTSPRRYERSLTLAVEVVAEATRELDAILYDRADRIELALLDDPTFGDLVDDSELDAVEISLAASGERLMGCARIDCTVTYERSLADAPLDVFATGGVSWDLVSPAGTPDGTIDAQDTLTLPQEAPHAPHP
;
A
#
# COMPACT_ATOMS: atom_id res chain seq x y z
N MET A 1 3.51 -10.51 3.74
CA MET A 1 2.17 -9.90 3.57
C MET A 1 2.33 -8.71 2.61
N THR A 2 1.42 -8.51 1.64
CA THR A 2 1.56 -7.41 0.67
C THR A 2 0.98 -6.11 1.26
N THR A 3 1.56 -4.95 0.94
CA THR A 3 1.12 -3.63 1.44
C THR A 3 -0.37 -3.40 1.21
N ARG A 4 -0.87 -3.73 0.01
CA ARG A 4 -2.31 -3.65 -0.33
C ARG A 4 -3.20 -4.45 0.61
N LYS A 5 -2.80 -5.66 0.99
CA LYS A 5 -3.58 -6.49 1.93
C LYS A 5 -3.57 -5.89 3.32
N ALA A 6 -2.42 -5.33 3.75
CA ALA A 6 -2.32 -4.62 5.01
C ALA A 6 -3.24 -3.41 5.08
N ILE A 7 -3.31 -2.59 4.01
CA ILE A 7 -4.21 -1.44 3.91
C ILE A 7 -5.67 -1.90 4.05
N VAL A 8 -6.09 -2.89 3.26
CA VAL A 8 -7.47 -3.41 3.29
C VAL A 8 -7.83 -3.97 4.68
N ASP A 9 -6.92 -4.70 5.32
CA ASP A 9 -7.15 -5.28 6.64
C ASP A 9 -7.21 -4.21 7.73
N HIS A 10 -6.33 -3.21 7.65
CA HIS A 10 -6.30 -2.09 8.57
C HIS A 10 -7.61 -1.30 8.49
N VAL A 11 -8.03 -0.91 7.30
CA VAL A 11 -9.29 -0.17 7.11
C VAL A 11 -10.49 -1.01 7.55
N ALA A 12 -10.52 -2.32 7.28
CA ALA A 12 -11.57 -3.19 7.79
C ALA A 12 -11.62 -3.23 9.33
N ALA A 13 -10.46 -3.22 10.01
CA ALA A 13 -10.38 -3.16 11.46
C ALA A 13 -10.83 -1.80 12.01
N LEU A 14 -10.38 -0.70 11.39
CA LEU A 14 -10.78 0.68 11.70
C LEU A 14 -12.30 0.82 11.63
N LEU A 15 -12.90 0.42 10.51
CA LEU A 15 -14.34 0.52 10.30
C LEU A 15 -15.14 -0.38 11.24
N ARG A 16 -14.61 -1.55 11.61
CA ARG A 16 -15.24 -2.41 12.62
C ARG A 16 -15.31 -1.71 13.98
N SER A 17 -14.28 -0.96 14.35
CA SER A 17 -14.27 -0.16 15.57
C SER A 17 -15.23 1.03 15.47
N ALA A 18 -15.18 1.78 14.36
CA ALA A 18 -15.97 3.00 14.18
C ALA A 18 -17.47 2.75 14.06
N LEU A 19 -17.87 1.67 13.38
CA LEU A 19 -19.27 1.35 13.15
C LEU A 19 -19.90 0.58 14.32
N GLY A 20 -19.12 -0.22 15.06
CA GLY A 20 -19.62 -1.01 16.17
C GLY A 20 -20.88 -1.82 15.80
N ASP A 21 -21.93 -1.71 16.63
CA ASP A 21 -23.20 -2.43 16.44
C ASP A 21 -24.07 -1.89 15.28
N ALA A 22 -23.64 -0.81 14.63
CA ALA A 22 -24.36 -0.24 13.49
C ALA A 22 -24.33 -1.18 12.28
N VAL A 23 -23.35 -2.09 12.20
CA VAL A 23 -23.22 -3.12 11.17
C VAL A 23 -23.02 -4.49 11.81
N LYS A 24 -23.48 -5.56 11.17
CA LYS A 24 -23.32 -6.92 11.69
C LYS A 24 -21.97 -7.53 11.32
N ALA A 25 -21.45 -7.18 10.15
CA ALA A 25 -20.20 -7.73 9.65
C ALA A 25 -19.39 -6.70 8.85
N VAL A 26 -18.06 -6.85 8.92
CA VAL A 26 -17.09 -6.09 8.11
C VAL A 26 -16.13 -7.10 7.49
N HIS A 27 -15.96 -7.07 6.18
CA HIS A 27 -15.19 -8.05 5.42
C HIS A 27 -14.08 -7.38 4.60
N ALA A 28 -12.84 -7.82 4.78
CA ALA A 28 -11.67 -7.42 3.98
C ALA A 28 -11.61 -8.13 2.60
N SER A 29 -12.76 -8.25 1.92
CA SER A 29 -12.89 -8.95 0.64
C SER A 29 -14.11 -8.46 -0.14
N ARG A 30 -13.96 -8.40 -1.46
CA ARG A 30 -15.09 -8.18 -2.38
C ARG A 30 -16.06 -9.36 -2.39
N VAL A 31 -15.51 -10.58 -2.39
CA VAL A 31 -16.29 -11.82 -2.35
C VAL A 31 -16.63 -12.14 -0.91
N ARG A 32 -17.92 -12.21 -0.61
CA ARG A 32 -18.46 -12.45 0.72
C ARG A 32 -19.82 -13.13 0.60
N HIS A 33 -20.06 -14.12 1.44
CA HIS A 33 -21.37 -14.75 1.57
C HIS A 33 -22.13 -14.01 2.66
N ILE A 34 -23.14 -13.25 2.27
CA ILE A 34 -23.96 -12.46 3.21
C ILE A 34 -25.34 -13.11 3.30
N GLN A 35 -25.75 -13.47 4.51
CA GLN A 35 -27.13 -13.84 4.80
C GLN A 35 -27.92 -12.61 5.26
N SER A 36 -29.25 -12.65 5.21
CA SER A 36 -30.08 -11.53 5.70
C SER A 36 -29.78 -11.15 7.15
N ALA A 37 -29.46 -12.14 7.99
CA ALA A 37 -29.13 -11.92 9.40
C ALA A 37 -27.82 -11.11 9.58
N ASP A 38 -26.98 -11.05 8.54
CA ASP A 38 -25.69 -10.35 8.54
C ASP A 38 -25.81 -8.94 7.94
N LEU A 39 -27.01 -8.49 7.55
CA LEU A 39 -27.24 -7.13 7.06
C LEU A 39 -27.57 -6.17 8.23
N PRO A 40 -27.09 -4.92 8.22
CA PRO A 40 -26.18 -4.33 7.24
C PRO A 40 -24.74 -4.84 7.38
N ALA A 41 -24.05 -5.03 6.24
CA ALA A 41 -22.66 -5.49 6.18
C ALA A 41 -21.78 -4.54 5.38
N VAL A 42 -20.49 -4.50 5.70
CA VAL A 42 -19.48 -3.70 5.01
C VAL A 42 -18.45 -4.60 4.33
N GLY A 43 -18.09 -4.28 3.09
CA GLY A 43 -16.96 -4.85 2.38
C GLY A 43 -15.88 -3.80 2.14
N VAL A 44 -14.61 -4.17 2.32
CA VAL A 44 -13.45 -3.32 2.03
C VAL A 44 -12.56 -4.06 1.04
N TYR A 45 -12.23 -3.44 -0.08
CA TYR A 45 -11.39 -4.06 -1.10
C TYR A 45 -10.74 -3.05 -2.05
N ALA A 46 -9.61 -3.45 -2.62
CA ALA A 46 -8.97 -2.70 -3.70
C ALA A 46 -9.72 -2.86 -5.03
N LEU A 47 -9.82 -1.78 -5.81
CA LEU A 47 -10.42 -1.76 -7.14
C LEU A 47 -9.37 -1.76 -8.25
N LYS A 48 -8.49 -0.76 -8.19
CA LYS A 48 -7.43 -0.51 -9.16
C LYS A 48 -6.25 0.06 -8.42
N GLU A 49 -5.07 -0.14 -8.98
CA GLU A 49 -3.86 0.45 -8.44
C GLU A 49 -2.99 0.91 -9.60
N LYS A 50 -2.65 2.20 -9.58
CA LYS A 50 -1.69 2.82 -10.49
C LYS A 50 -0.32 2.82 -9.84
N ALA A 51 0.70 2.67 -10.69
CA ALA A 51 2.09 2.73 -10.27
C ALA A 51 2.84 3.67 -11.18
N ASP A 52 3.24 4.81 -10.63
CA ASP A 52 4.15 5.74 -11.28
C ASP A 52 5.53 5.57 -10.65
N HIS A 53 6.57 5.96 -11.37
CA HIS A 53 7.94 5.87 -10.85
C HIS A 53 8.67 7.17 -11.12
N LYS A 54 9.55 7.51 -10.19
CA LYS A 54 10.52 8.58 -10.39
C LYS A 54 11.79 7.96 -10.97
N ASP A 55 12.38 8.64 -11.95
CA ASP A 55 13.65 8.22 -12.56
C ASP A 55 14.82 8.54 -11.61
N THR A 56 14.84 7.81 -10.51
CA THR A 56 15.77 7.93 -9.40
C THR A 56 16.36 6.55 -9.12
N SER A 57 17.62 6.51 -8.64
CA SER A 57 18.30 5.26 -8.28
C SER A 57 18.54 5.23 -6.77
N PRO A 58 18.07 4.21 -6.04
CA PRO A 58 17.22 3.10 -6.51
C PRO A 58 15.81 3.57 -6.89
N ARG A 59 15.16 2.83 -7.80
CA ARG A 59 13.83 3.19 -8.33
C ARG A 59 12.78 3.12 -7.23
N ARG A 60 12.06 4.24 -7.06
CA ARG A 60 10.92 4.37 -6.15
C ARG A 60 9.63 4.40 -6.96
N TYR A 61 8.65 3.62 -6.51
CA TYR A 61 7.31 3.59 -7.11
C TYR A 61 6.32 4.29 -6.19
N GLU A 62 5.71 5.35 -6.70
CA GLU A 62 4.55 5.97 -6.07
C GLU A 62 3.32 5.19 -6.51
N ARG A 63 2.54 4.71 -5.54
CA ARG A 63 1.38 3.84 -5.77
C ARG A 63 0.14 4.61 -5.40
N SER A 64 -0.83 4.65 -6.30
CA SER A 64 -2.15 5.22 -6.06
C SER A 64 -3.18 4.10 -6.17
N LEU A 65 -3.73 3.71 -5.03
CA LEU A 65 -4.66 2.60 -4.86
C LEU A 65 -6.08 3.14 -4.66
N THR A 66 -7.00 2.82 -5.55
CA THR A 66 -8.42 3.09 -5.28
C THR A 66 -8.98 1.96 -4.41
N LEU A 67 -9.33 2.30 -3.18
CA LEU A 67 -9.95 1.46 -2.19
C LEU A 67 -11.45 1.71 -2.17
N ALA A 68 -12.24 0.65 -2.29
CA ALA A 68 -13.70 0.70 -2.13
C ALA A 68 -14.09 0.22 -0.73
N VAL A 69 -14.98 0.98 -0.12
CA VAL A 69 -15.75 0.58 1.05
C VAL A 69 -17.22 0.53 0.66
N GLU A 70 -17.83 -0.64 0.75
CA GLU A 70 -19.18 -0.92 0.28
C GLU A 70 -20.07 -1.35 1.44
N VAL A 71 -21.11 -0.59 1.73
CA VAL A 71 -22.19 -0.94 2.66
C VAL A 71 -23.33 -1.55 1.89
N VAL A 72 -23.82 -2.70 2.35
CA VAL A 72 -25.02 -3.34 1.82
C VAL A 72 -26.06 -3.51 2.92
N ALA A 73 -27.30 -3.19 2.60
CA ALA A 73 -28.45 -3.28 3.50
C ALA A 73 -29.69 -3.82 2.77
N GLU A 74 -30.63 -4.38 3.54
CA GLU A 74 -31.90 -4.86 3.01
C GLU A 74 -32.79 -3.68 2.58
N ALA A 75 -33.48 -3.82 1.44
CA ALA A 75 -34.35 -2.75 0.93
C ALA A 75 -35.67 -2.66 1.71
N THR A 76 -35.61 -2.01 2.88
CA THR A 76 -36.76 -1.60 3.66
C THR A 76 -37.10 -0.12 3.40
N ARG A 77 -38.13 0.43 4.07
CA ARG A 77 -38.47 1.85 3.94
C ARG A 77 -37.41 2.77 4.56
N GLU A 78 -36.62 2.22 5.46
CA GLU A 78 -35.55 2.88 6.20
C GLU A 78 -34.19 2.75 5.49
N LEU A 79 -34.15 2.09 4.31
CA LEU A 79 -32.92 1.81 3.58
C LEU A 79 -32.04 3.04 3.41
N ASP A 80 -32.60 4.13 2.89
CA ASP A 80 -31.84 5.35 2.61
C ASP A 80 -31.25 5.94 3.89
N ALA A 81 -32.04 5.98 4.97
CA ALA A 81 -31.56 6.46 6.27
C ALA A 81 -30.43 5.59 6.84
N ILE A 82 -30.50 4.27 6.63
CA ILE A 82 -29.43 3.33 7.02
C ILE A 82 -28.18 3.60 6.17
N LEU A 83 -28.31 3.68 4.85
CA LEU A 83 -27.18 3.89 3.95
C LEU A 83 -26.49 5.23 4.21
N TYR A 84 -27.24 6.32 4.40
CA TYR A 84 -26.66 7.63 4.70
C TYR A 84 -25.93 7.64 6.05
N ASP A 85 -26.54 7.15 7.14
CA ASP A 85 -25.87 7.13 8.44
C ASP A 85 -24.59 6.27 8.41
N ARG A 86 -24.59 5.13 7.70
CA ARG A 86 -23.38 4.30 7.60
C ARG A 86 -22.32 4.94 6.71
N ALA A 87 -22.71 5.56 5.60
CA ALA A 87 -21.78 6.26 4.72
C ALA A 87 -21.09 7.41 5.47
N ASP A 88 -21.86 8.27 6.15
CA ASP A 88 -21.32 9.40 6.93
C ASP A 88 -20.32 8.94 8.00
N ARG A 89 -20.61 7.83 8.71
CA ARG A 89 -19.70 7.29 9.71
C ARG A 89 -18.43 6.71 9.11
N ILE A 90 -18.53 6.07 7.94
CA ILE A 90 -17.36 5.54 7.22
C ILE A 90 -16.49 6.70 6.76
N GLU A 91 -17.08 7.72 6.14
CA GLU A 91 -16.36 8.91 5.70
C GLU A 91 -15.65 9.58 6.87
N LEU A 92 -16.35 9.80 7.99
CA LEU A 92 -15.74 10.38 9.18
C LEU A 92 -14.57 9.54 9.70
N ALA A 93 -14.70 8.21 9.73
CA ALA A 93 -13.63 7.32 10.17
C ALA A 93 -12.41 7.34 9.25
N LEU A 94 -12.61 7.46 7.93
CA LEU A 94 -11.52 7.58 6.96
C LEU A 94 -10.84 8.95 7.02
N LEU A 95 -11.60 10.02 7.25
CA LEU A 95 -11.08 11.39 7.34
C LEU A 95 -10.38 11.69 8.68
N ASP A 96 -10.74 10.99 9.76
CA ASP A 96 -10.10 11.14 11.08
C ASP A 96 -8.67 10.61 11.10
N ASP A 97 -8.36 9.59 10.28
CA ASP A 97 -7.01 9.05 10.11
C ASP A 97 -6.69 8.81 8.63
N PRO A 98 -6.23 9.86 7.90
CA PRO A 98 -5.89 9.74 6.49
C PRO A 98 -4.61 8.93 6.24
N THR A 99 -3.83 8.64 7.28
CA THR A 99 -2.56 7.88 7.19
C THR A 99 -2.70 6.40 7.52
N PHE A 100 -3.88 5.98 7.99
CA PHE A 100 -4.14 4.64 8.52
C PHE A 100 -3.07 4.19 9.52
N GLY A 101 -2.75 5.05 10.48
CA GLY A 101 -1.70 4.85 11.47
C GLY A 101 -0.31 4.73 10.85
N ASP A 102 0.08 5.70 10.01
CA ASP A 102 1.35 5.76 9.30
C ASP A 102 1.60 4.59 8.31
N LEU A 103 0.55 3.87 7.89
CA LEU A 103 0.66 2.78 6.94
C LEU A 103 0.77 3.27 5.49
N VAL A 104 0.21 4.44 5.21
CA VAL A 104 0.15 5.07 3.88
C VAL A 104 0.57 6.53 3.99
N ASP A 105 0.94 7.14 2.86
CA ASP A 105 1.34 8.55 2.85
C ASP A 105 0.13 9.46 3.02
N ASP A 106 -0.98 9.13 2.35
CA ASP A 106 -2.24 9.88 2.43
C ASP A 106 -3.43 9.04 1.91
N SER A 107 -4.65 9.44 2.28
CA SER A 107 -5.89 8.91 1.74
C SER A 107 -6.91 10.02 1.52
N GLU A 108 -7.46 10.08 0.31
CA GLU A 108 -8.42 11.10 -0.10
C GLU A 108 -9.75 10.46 -0.52
N LEU A 109 -10.86 11.06 -0.12
CA LEU A 109 -12.20 10.64 -0.54
C LEU A 109 -12.45 11.05 -2.00
N ASP A 110 -12.79 10.08 -2.86
CA ASP A 110 -13.03 10.35 -4.29
C ASP A 110 -14.52 10.53 -4.59
N ALA A 111 -15.34 9.57 -4.16
CA ALA A 111 -16.74 9.50 -4.55
C ALA A 111 -17.57 8.67 -3.57
N VAL A 112 -18.87 8.99 -3.52
CA VAL A 112 -19.88 8.20 -2.81
C VAL A 112 -21.01 7.91 -3.80
N GLU A 113 -21.23 6.62 -4.08
CA GLU A 113 -22.25 6.13 -4.99
C GLU A 113 -23.30 5.34 -4.21
N ILE A 114 -24.57 5.69 -4.38
CA ILE A 114 -25.68 4.99 -3.73
C ILE A 114 -26.57 4.39 -4.81
N SER A 115 -26.86 3.11 -4.69
CA SER A 115 -27.57 2.34 -5.70
C SER A 115 -28.44 1.26 -5.09
N LEU A 116 -29.44 0.84 -5.86
CA LEU A 116 -30.22 -0.36 -5.59
C LEU A 116 -29.70 -1.49 -6.48
N ALA A 117 -29.37 -2.62 -5.87
CA ALA A 117 -28.98 -3.84 -6.55
C ALA A 117 -30.08 -4.89 -6.39
N ALA A 118 -30.55 -5.44 -7.51
CA ALA A 118 -31.37 -6.64 -7.50
C ALA A 118 -30.44 -7.87 -7.46
N SER A 119 -30.50 -8.64 -6.37
CA SER A 119 -29.76 -9.89 -6.23
C SER A 119 -30.73 -11.05 -6.06
N GLY A 120 -31.04 -11.73 -7.17
CA GLY A 120 -32.05 -12.79 -7.20
C GLY A 120 -33.45 -12.25 -6.90
N GLU A 121 -34.13 -12.84 -5.91
CA GLU A 121 -35.48 -12.43 -5.47
C GLU A 121 -35.48 -11.23 -4.51
N ARG A 122 -34.31 -10.75 -4.08
CA ARG A 122 -34.19 -9.73 -3.03
C ARG A 122 -33.62 -8.43 -3.58
N LEU A 123 -34.27 -7.34 -3.20
CA LEU A 123 -33.76 -6.00 -3.45
C LEU A 123 -32.84 -5.60 -2.28
N MET A 124 -31.64 -5.17 -2.60
CA MET A 124 -30.66 -4.68 -1.62
C MET A 124 -30.27 -3.26 -2.01
N GLY A 125 -30.04 -2.42 -1.01
CA GLY A 125 -29.37 -1.14 -1.22
C GLY A 125 -27.88 -1.29 -1.00
N CYS A 126 -27.12 -0.48 -1.74
CA CYS A 126 -25.68 -0.42 -1.68
C CYS A 126 -25.24 1.05 -1.63
N ALA A 127 -24.34 1.37 -0.70
CA ALA A 127 -23.57 2.61 -0.71
C ALA A 127 -22.09 2.27 -0.84
N ARG A 128 -21.43 2.78 -1.86
CA ARG A 128 -20.00 2.56 -2.11
C ARG A 128 -19.26 3.87 -2.02
N ILE A 129 -18.23 3.87 -1.21
CA ILE A 129 -17.30 4.97 -0.99
C ILE A 129 -15.98 4.56 -1.62
N ASP A 130 -15.51 5.34 -2.58
CA ASP A 130 -14.19 5.17 -3.17
C ASP A 130 -13.24 6.20 -2.55
N CYS A 131 -12.05 5.75 -2.15
CA CYS A 131 -10.97 6.61 -1.71
C CYS A 131 -9.67 6.24 -2.42
N THR A 132 -8.87 7.25 -2.72
CA THR A 132 -7.54 7.10 -3.31
C THR A 132 -6.52 7.12 -2.19
N VAL A 133 -5.78 6.03 -2.08
CA VAL A 133 -4.75 5.80 -1.07
C VAL A 133 -3.39 5.87 -1.75
N THR A 134 -2.55 6.79 -1.32
CA THR A 134 -1.21 7.00 -1.88
C THR A 134 -0.17 6.42 -0.94
N TYR A 135 0.77 5.63 -1.47
CA TYR A 135 1.87 5.08 -0.69
C TYR A 135 3.10 4.80 -1.56
N GLU A 136 4.30 4.89 -0.99
CA GLU A 136 5.53 4.52 -1.68
C GLU A 136 5.83 3.02 -1.58
N ARG A 137 6.40 2.46 -2.65
CA ARG A 137 7.08 1.18 -2.64
C ARG A 137 8.46 1.30 -3.26
N SER A 138 9.49 1.19 -2.44
CA SER A 138 10.87 1.13 -2.91
C SER A 138 11.22 -0.30 -3.35
N LEU A 139 12.19 -0.42 -4.27
CA LEU A 139 12.84 -1.72 -4.49
C LEU A 139 13.52 -2.15 -3.19
N ALA A 140 13.52 -3.44 -2.89
CA ALA A 140 14.45 -3.94 -1.87
C ALA A 140 15.87 -3.59 -2.33
N ASP A 141 16.71 -3.13 -1.41
CA ASP A 141 18.12 -2.94 -1.72
C ASP A 141 18.65 -4.28 -2.24
N ALA A 142 19.15 -4.26 -3.47
CA ALA A 142 20.02 -5.34 -3.89
C ALA A 142 21.15 -5.38 -2.86
N PRO A 143 21.58 -6.57 -2.38
CA PRO A 143 22.80 -6.64 -1.59
C PRO A 143 23.90 -6.01 -2.44
N LEU A 144 24.28 -4.79 -2.09
CA LEU A 144 25.46 -4.18 -2.66
C LEU A 144 26.59 -5.06 -2.15
N ASP A 145 27.38 -5.60 -3.09
CA ASP A 145 28.69 -6.11 -2.70
C ASP A 145 29.40 -4.90 -2.10
N VAL A 146 29.64 -4.95 -0.80
CA VAL A 146 30.40 -3.90 -0.09
C VAL A 146 31.65 -3.64 -0.92
N PHE A 147 32.01 -2.37 -1.12
CA PHE A 147 33.16 -1.98 -1.94
C PHE A 147 34.40 -2.77 -1.49
N ALA A 148 34.68 -3.88 -2.18
CA ALA A 148 35.62 -4.88 -1.70
C ALA A 148 37.05 -4.47 -2.05
N THR A 149 37.21 -3.94 -3.26
CA THR A 149 38.51 -3.57 -3.80
C THR A 149 38.37 -2.40 -4.77
N GLY A 150 39.14 -1.34 -4.53
CA GLY A 150 39.39 -0.29 -5.51
C GLY A 150 40.81 -0.41 -6.06
N GLY A 151 40.97 -0.50 -7.38
CA GLY A 151 42.27 -0.48 -8.04
C GLY A 151 42.53 0.87 -8.70
N VAL A 152 43.69 1.46 -8.43
CA VAL A 152 44.18 2.63 -9.16
C VAL A 152 45.51 2.27 -9.80
N SER A 153 45.61 2.47 -11.11
CA SER A 153 46.85 2.29 -11.88
C SER A 153 47.25 3.60 -12.53
N TRP A 154 48.52 3.95 -12.44
CA TRP A 154 49.11 5.09 -13.11
C TRP A 154 50.14 4.57 -14.12
N ASP A 155 49.91 4.89 -15.40
CA ASP A 155 50.91 4.83 -16.47
C ASP A 155 51.57 6.22 -16.50
N LEU A 156 52.73 6.32 -15.85
CA LEU A 156 53.41 7.59 -15.72
C LEU A 156 54.24 7.84 -16.98
N VAL A 157 54.41 9.11 -17.30
CA VAL A 157 55.18 9.52 -18.45
C VAL A 157 56.64 9.12 -18.25
N SER A 158 57.15 8.21 -19.09
CA SER A 158 58.58 7.88 -19.15
C SER A 158 59.42 9.15 -19.40
N PRO A 159 60.74 9.15 -19.14
CA PRO A 159 61.61 10.32 -19.43
C PRO A 159 61.55 10.83 -20.88
N ALA A 160 60.93 10.06 -21.79
CA ALA A 160 60.72 10.38 -23.20
C ALA A 160 59.34 11.01 -23.52
N GLY A 161 58.50 11.33 -22.52
CA GLY A 161 57.36 12.24 -22.71
C GLY A 161 56.04 11.60 -23.15
N THR A 162 55.94 10.26 -23.23
CA THR A 162 54.68 9.58 -23.56
C THR A 162 54.39 8.45 -22.56
N PRO A 163 53.12 8.26 -22.11
CA PRO A 163 52.69 7.02 -21.47
C PRO A 163 52.99 5.85 -22.40
N ASP A 164 53.66 4.82 -21.89
CA ASP A 164 54.19 3.73 -22.72
C ASP A 164 53.34 2.45 -22.66
N GLY A 165 52.21 2.51 -21.95
CA GLY A 165 51.32 1.37 -21.72
C GLY A 165 51.80 0.44 -20.60
N THR A 166 52.92 0.74 -19.95
CA THR A 166 53.42 0.04 -18.77
C THR A 166 52.87 0.71 -17.52
N ILE A 167 52.31 -0.08 -16.61
CA ILE A 167 51.84 0.45 -15.31
C ILE A 167 53.06 0.58 -14.39
N ASP A 168 53.43 1.82 -14.08
CA ASP A 168 54.58 2.11 -13.20
C ASP A 168 54.21 2.05 -11.72
N ALA A 169 52.96 2.35 -11.40
CA ALA A 169 52.46 2.32 -10.03
C ALA A 169 51.03 1.77 -9.99
N GLN A 170 50.83 0.80 -9.12
CA GLN A 170 49.52 0.24 -8.81
C GLN A 170 49.34 0.21 -7.30
N ASP A 171 48.20 0.69 -6.84
CA ASP A 171 47.76 0.55 -5.45
C ASP A 171 46.38 -0.11 -5.41
N THR A 172 46.17 -0.93 -4.40
CA THR A 172 44.93 -1.68 -4.19
C THR A 172 44.47 -1.44 -2.77
N LEU A 173 43.39 -0.67 -2.63
CA LEU A 173 42.76 -0.43 -1.34
C LEU A 173 41.73 -1.51 -1.08
N THR A 174 42.01 -2.37 -0.10
CA THR A 174 41.07 -3.36 0.44
C THR A 174 40.64 -2.92 1.84
N LEU A 175 39.35 -2.68 2.03
CA LEU A 175 38.82 -2.34 3.35
C LEU A 175 38.74 -3.61 4.23
N PRO A 176 39.06 -3.53 5.54
CA PRO A 176 38.90 -4.66 6.44
C PRO A 176 37.42 -5.00 6.56
N GLN A 177 37.04 -6.23 6.21
CA GLN A 177 35.67 -6.69 6.37
C GLN A 177 35.45 -7.13 7.83
N GLU A 178 34.49 -6.51 8.50
CA GLU A 178 34.02 -7.00 9.80
C GLU A 178 33.43 -8.41 9.61
N ALA A 179 33.98 -9.39 10.33
CA ALA A 179 33.51 -10.76 10.24
C ALA A 179 32.02 -10.84 10.62
N PRO A 180 31.21 -11.65 9.93
CA PRO A 180 29.79 -11.82 10.28
C PRO A 180 29.67 -12.29 11.73
N HIS A 181 28.93 -11.53 12.53
CA HIS A 181 28.62 -11.85 13.92
C HIS A 181 27.91 -13.21 13.98
N ALA A 182 28.59 -14.23 14.54
CA ALA A 182 28.00 -15.54 14.73
C ALA A 182 26.80 -15.43 15.69
N PRO A 183 25.64 -16.04 15.38
CA PRO A 183 24.52 -16.04 16.31
C PRO A 183 24.91 -16.83 17.58
N HIS A 184 24.74 -16.19 18.73
CA HIS A 184 24.90 -16.84 20.03
C HIS A 184 23.85 -17.97 20.20
N PRO A 185 24.24 -19.11 20.81
CA PRO A 185 23.40 -20.28 21.00
C PRO A 185 22.24 -20.06 21.97
#